data_AF-A0A8T5AQL3-F1
#
_entry.id   AF-A0A8T5AQL3-F1
#
_cell.length_a   1.000
_cell.length_b   1.000
_cell.length_c   1.000
_cell.angle_alpha   90.00
_cell.angle_beta   90.00
_cell.angle_gamma   90.00
#
_symmetry.space_group_name_H-M   'P 1'
#
loop_
_entity.id
_entity.type
_entity.pdbx_description
1 polymer ?
#
loop_
_entity_poly.entity_id
_entity_poly.type
_entity_poly.pdbx_seq_one_letter_code
_entity_poly.pdbx_strand_id
1 'polypeptide(L)' 'MAHSHGAVLIVDAIQSAGVIPIDVKRDDVDFLATACYKWLLGPSGAAYLYVRKELIEKLKPPMLGGQA' A
#
# COMPACT_ATOMS: atom_id res chain seq x y z
N MET A 1 3.81 15.44 -8.34
CA MET A 1 2.61 16.32 -8.44
C MET A 1 1.77 16.30 -7.17
N ALA A 2 1.45 15.14 -6.60
CA ALA A 2 0.67 15.09 -5.34
C ALA A 2 1.37 15.85 -4.20
N HIS A 3 2.64 15.53 -3.92
CA HIS A 3 3.38 16.15 -2.82
C HIS A 3 3.61 17.65 -2.98
N SER A 4 3.73 18.14 -4.22
CA SER A 4 3.89 19.58 -4.48
C SER A 4 2.64 20.39 -4.10
N HIS A 5 1.51 19.73 -3.88
CA HIS A 5 0.26 20.32 -3.39
C HIS A 5 -0.07 19.89 -1.96
N GLY A 6 0.89 19.29 -1.23
CA GLY A 6 0.68 18.77 0.12
C GLY A 6 -0.25 17.55 0.19
N ALA A 7 -0.52 16.89 -0.94
CA ALA A 7 -1.34 15.69 -0.99
C ALA A 7 -0.49 14.41 -0.82
N VAL A 8 -1.13 13.35 -0.33
CA VAL A 8 -0.55 12.00 -0.23
C VAL A 8 -0.82 11.21 -1.51
N LEU A 9 0.13 10.36 -1.90
CA LEU A 9 0.00 9.45 -3.05
C LEU A 9 -0.34 8.03 -2.58
N ILE A 10 -1.55 7.60 -2.90
CA ILE A 10 -2.03 6.23 -2.65
C ILE A 10 -2.13 5.49 -3.98
N VAL A 11 -1.48 4.34 -4.08
CA VAL A 11 -1.45 3.52 -5.30
C VAL A 11 -2.25 2.24 -5.10
N ASP A 12 -3.24 2.01 -5.97
CA ASP A 12 -3.84 0.69 -6.16
C ASP A 12 -2.96 -0.11 -7.13
N ALA A 13 -2.32 -1.15 -6.62
CA ALA A 13 -1.38 -1.98 -7.37
C ALA A 13 -1.98 -3.34 -7.77
N ILE A 14 -3.31 -3.52 -7.70
CA ILE A 14 -3.94 -4.81 -7.94
C ILE A 14 -3.60 -5.43 -9.31
N GLN A 15 -3.36 -4.61 -10.34
CA GLN A 15 -2.97 -5.08 -11.67
C GLN A 15 -1.46 -5.03 -11.94
N SER A 16 -0.67 -4.35 -11.11
CA SER A 16 0.76 -4.13 -11.35
C SER A 16 1.65 -4.99 -10.46
N ALA A 17 1.25 -5.24 -9.20
CA ALA A 17 2.01 -6.04 -8.25
C ALA A 17 2.13 -7.49 -8.74
N GLY A 18 3.37 -7.93 -8.99
CA GLY A 18 3.66 -9.25 -9.57
C GLY A 18 3.72 -9.29 -11.10
N VAL A 19 3.32 -8.22 -11.80
CA VAL A 19 3.43 -8.10 -13.27
C VAL A 19 4.64 -7.27 -13.67
N ILE A 20 4.81 -6.12 -13.04
CA ILE A 20 5.89 -5.17 -13.34
C ILE A 20 6.72 -4.91 -12.08
N PRO A 21 8.00 -4.54 -12.22
CA PRO A 21 8.80 -4.09 -11.08
C PRO A 21 8.19 -2.84 -10.44
N ILE A 22 8.01 -2.89 -9.12
CA ILE A 22 7.54 -1.75 -8.31
C ILE A 22 8.61 -1.42 -7.28
N ASP A 23 9.00 -0.15 -7.22
CA ASP A 23 9.89 0.38 -6.19
C ASP A 23 9.24 1.60 -5.55
N VAL A 24 8.56 1.37 -4.42
CA VAL A 24 7.83 2.38 -3.66
C VAL A 24 8.71 3.51 -3.12
N LYS A 25 10.03 3.28 -2.97
CA LYS A 25 10.96 4.31 -2.50
C LYS A 25 11.43 5.17 -3.66
N ARG A 26 11.81 4.55 -4.77
CA ARG A 26 12.22 5.25 -5.99
C ARG A 26 11.09 6.14 -6.52
N ASP A 27 9.86 5.62 -6.50
CA ASP A 27 8.70 6.30 -7.08
C ASP A 27 7.97 7.21 -6.08
N ASP A 28 8.55 7.40 -4.88
CA ASP A 28 8.04 8.27 -3.82
C ASP A 28 6.57 7.98 -3.46
N VAL A 29 6.21 6.70 -3.34
CA VAL A 29 4.84 6.28 -2.97
C VAL A 29 4.66 6.41 -1.45
N ASP A 30 3.52 6.94 -1.00
CA ASP A 30 3.18 7.04 0.42
C ASP A 30 2.48 5.76 0.91
N PHE A 31 1.56 5.26 0.10
CA PHE A 31 0.78 4.04 0.36
C PHE A 31 0.63 3.20 -0.91
N LEU A 32 0.69 1.89 -0.78
CA LEU A 32 0.36 0.97 -1.86
C LEU A 32 -0.49 -0.18 -1.32
N ALA A 33 -1.62 -0.45 -1.96
CA ALA A 33 -2.50 -1.56 -1.62
C ALA A 33 -2.62 -2.54 -2.80
N THR A 34 -2.64 -3.83 -2.51
CA THR A 34 -2.92 -4.88 -3.50
C THR A 34 -3.49 -6.12 -2.84
N ALA A 35 -4.34 -6.86 -3.55
CA ALA A 35 -4.69 -8.22 -3.18
C ALA A 35 -3.71 -9.23 -3.79
N CYS A 36 -3.64 -10.43 -3.22
CA CYS A 36 -2.68 -11.44 -3.66
C CYS A 36 -3.18 -12.33 -4.82
N TYR A 37 -4.49 -12.43 -5.03
CA TYR A 37 -5.11 -13.41 -5.93
C TYR A 37 -5.00 -13.13 -7.44
N LYS A 38 -4.32 -12.06 -7.83
CA LYS A 38 -4.01 -11.79 -9.25
C LYS A 38 -2.57 -12.22 -9.55
N TRP A 39 -1.71 -11.27 -9.88
CA TRP A 39 -0.40 -11.55 -10.41
C TRP A 39 0.66 -11.89 -9.36
N LEU A 40 0.32 -11.74 -8.08
CA LEU A 40 1.09 -12.29 -6.96
C LEU A 40 0.83 -13.80 -6.75
N LEU A 41 -0.12 -14.39 -7.48
CA LEU A 41 -0.46 -15.83 -7.46
C LEU A 41 -0.75 -16.38 -6.05
N GLY A 42 -1.19 -15.52 -5.13
CA GLY A 42 -1.57 -15.89 -3.78
C GLY A 42 -3.05 -16.27 -3.66
N PRO A 43 -3.51 -16.64 -2.46
CA PRO A 43 -4.91 -17.02 -2.24
C PRO A 43 -5.85 -15.80 -2.28
N SER A 44 -7.11 -16.04 -2.61
CA SER A 44 -8.18 -15.08 -2.35
C SER A 44 -8.33 -14.85 -0.85
N GLY A 45 -8.63 -13.61 -0.44
CA GLY A 45 -8.73 -13.20 0.96
C GLY A 45 -7.43 -12.67 1.59
N ALA A 46 -6.29 -12.75 0.90
CA ALA A 46 -5.03 -12.14 1.34
C ALA A 46 -4.72 -10.85 0.55
N ALA A 47 -4.13 -9.87 1.23
CA ALA A 47 -3.72 -8.58 0.67
C ALA A 47 -2.48 -8.01 1.38
N TYR A 48 -1.81 -7.07 0.73
CA TYR A 48 -0.72 -6.29 1.29
C TYR A 48 -1.06 -4.80 1.28
N LEU A 49 -0.63 -4.12 2.35
CA LEU A 49 -0.58 -2.67 2.46
C LEU A 49 0.86 -2.28 2.77
N TYR A 50 1.47 -1.52 1.87
CA TYR A 50 2.68 -0.76 2.16
C TYR A 50 2.27 0.61 2.69
N VAL A 51 2.94 1.03 3.76
CA VAL A 51 2.87 2.38 4.30
C VAL A 51 4.29 2.90 4.43
N ARG A 52 4.55 4.10 3.91
CA ARG A 52 5.80 4.83 4.12
C ARG A 52 6.07 4.98 5.61
N LYS A 53 7.30 4.65 6.03
CA LYS A 53 7.66 4.51 7.45
C LYS A 53 7.38 5.76 8.27
N GLU A 54 7.68 6.93 7.72
CA GLU A 54 7.51 8.24 8.37
C GLU A 54 6.03 8.63 8.57
N LEU A 55 5.11 7.96 7.87
CA LEU A 55 3.68 8.16 8.02
C LEU A 55 3.07 7.26 9.10
N ILE A 56 3.68 6.12 9.42
CA ILE A 56 3.13 5.15 10.38
C ILE A 56 2.83 5.81 11.73
N GLU A 57 3.78 6.57 12.27
CA GLU A 57 3.63 7.27 13.57
C GLU A 57 2.53 8.35 13.57
N LYS A 58 2.10 8.80 12.38
CA LYS A 58 1.07 9.84 12.22
C LYS A 58 -0.33 9.26 12.01
N LEU A 59 -0.43 7.95 11.80
CA LEU A 59 -1.69 7.28 11.50
C LEU A 59 -2.30 6.67 12.75
N LYS A 60 -3.61 6.76 12.85
CA LYS A 60 -4.40 6.01 13.83
C LYS A 60 -5.17 4.92 13.08
N PRO A 61 -4.93 3.63 13.36
CA PRO A 61 -5.72 2.58 12.75
C PRO A 61 -7.21 2.79 13.07
N PRO A 62 -8.10 2.85 12.07
CA PRO A 62 -9.53 3.04 12.31
C PRO A 62 -10.19 1.78 12.89
N MET A 63 -9.53 0.64 12.73
CA MET A 63 -9.95 -0.65 13.23
C MET A 63 -8.71 -1.36 13.80
N LEU A 64 -8.81 -1.80 15.04
CA LEU A 64 -7.83 -2.64 15.71
C LEU A 64 -8.42 -4.03 15.87
N GLY A 65 -7.64 -5.06 15.55
CA GLY A 65 -8.02 -6.46 15.79
C GLY A 65 -7.53 -6.91 17.16
N GLY A 66 -8.36 -7.69 17.86
CA GLY A 66 -8.10 -8.17 19.22
C GLY A 66 -8.93 -7.41 20.25
N GLN A 67 -10.13 -7.93 20.54
CA GLN A 67 -10.73 -7.78 21.86
C GLN A 67 -10.26 -8.98 22.69
N ALA A 68 -9.67 -8.71 23.85
CA ALA A 68 -9.80 -9.61 25.00
C ALA A 68 -11.01 -9.15 25.80
#